data_AF-X1JQK0-F1
#
_entry.id   AF-X1JQK0-F1
#
_cell.length_a   1.000
_cell.length_b   1.000
_cell.length_c   1.000
_cell.angle_alpha   90.00
_cell.angle_beta   90.00
_cell.angle_gamma   90.00
#
_symmetry.space_group_name_H-M   'P 1'
#
loop_
_entity.id
_entity.type
_entity.pdbx_description
1 polymer ?
#
loop_
_entity_poly.entity_id
_entity_poly.type
_entity_poly.pdbx_seq_one_letter_code
_entity_poly.pdbx_strand_id
1 'polypeptide(L)'
;MVYQEVNPTTWTYEKEGDFVEGILIRVQSDIGINKAMLYTIETLEGVKDVWGATILDDRMALINVGDKIKITYKGKAKEAKKGKNPAKIFKVEVDKEPIPSTADQ
;
A
#
# COMPACT_ATOMS: atom_id res chain seq x y z
N MET A 1 1.22 28.98 -13.27
CA MET A 1 1.51 27.77 -12.49
C MET A 1 1.54 26.62 -13.49
N VAL A 2 2.69 25.99 -13.69
CA VAL A 2 2.82 24.89 -14.67
C VAL A 2 2.45 23.62 -13.93
N TYR A 3 1.26 23.09 -14.22
CA TYR A 3 0.84 21.79 -13.71
C TYR A 3 1.58 20.74 -14.52
N GLN A 4 2.46 19.97 -13.88
CA GLN A 4 2.98 18.75 -14.48
C GLN A 4 1.93 17.65 -14.27
N GLU A 5 1.53 16.99 -15.35
CA GLU A 5 0.92 15.66 -15.27
C GLU A 5 1.98 14.71 -14.71
N VAL A 6 1.97 14.52 -13.39
CA VAL A 6 2.51 13.31 -12.81
C VAL A 6 1.58 12.19 -13.26
N ASN A 7 2.03 11.37 -14.21
CA ASN A 7 1.40 10.09 -14.52
C ASN A 7 1.91 9.10 -13.47
N PRO A 8 1.16 8.84 -12.39
CA PRO A 8 1.61 7.89 -11.40
C PRO A 8 1.71 6.53 -12.07
N THR A 9 2.89 5.92 -11.98
CA THR A 9 3.10 4.58 -12.53
C THR A 9 2.43 3.59 -11.58
N THR A 10 1.43 2.85 -12.05
CA THR A 10 0.80 1.84 -11.20
C THR A 10 1.81 0.75 -10.86
N TRP A 11 2.06 0.52 -9.58
CA TRP A 11 2.91 -0.58 -9.14
C TRP A 11 2.14 -1.89 -9.22
N THR A 12 2.62 -2.77 -10.09
CA THR A 12 2.14 -4.15 -10.21
C THR A 12 3.20 -5.11 -9.69
N TYR A 13 2.77 -6.03 -8.83
CA TYR A 13 3.60 -7.12 -8.32
C TYR A 13 3.49 -8.32 -9.26
N GLU A 14 4.60 -8.72 -9.88
CA GLU A 14 4.62 -9.89 -10.78
C GLU A 14 5.04 -11.17 -10.06
N LYS A 15 5.95 -11.09 -9.09
CA LYS A 15 6.49 -12.26 -8.38
C LYS A 15 6.51 -12.09 -6.87
N GLU A 16 6.54 -13.21 -6.16
CA GLU A 16 6.78 -13.18 -4.70
C GLU A 16 8.15 -12.57 -4.41
N GLY A 17 8.18 -11.62 -3.50
CA GLY A 17 9.37 -10.85 -3.15
C GLY A 17 9.42 -9.46 -3.78
N ASP A 18 8.54 -9.15 -4.74
CA ASP A 18 8.39 -7.78 -5.24
C ASP A 18 8.04 -6.82 -4.11
N PHE A 19 8.73 -5.68 -4.05
CA PHE A 19 8.45 -4.66 -3.06
C PHE A 19 8.49 -3.27 -3.67
N VAL A 20 7.73 -2.36 -3.05
CA VAL A 20 7.77 -0.93 -3.29
C VAL A 20 8.06 -0.23 -1.97
N GLU A 21 9.04 0.66 -1.98
CA GLU A 21 9.47 1.48 -0.85
C GLU A 21 9.39 2.94 -1.25
N GLY A 22 8.83 3.78 -0.39
CA GLY A 22 8.74 5.22 -0.62
C GLY A 22 7.91 5.92 0.44
N ILE A 23 7.61 7.19 0.21
CA ILE A 23 6.83 8.01 1.13
C ILE A 23 5.38 8.01 0.66
N LEU A 24 4.44 7.70 1.56
CA LEU A 24 3.03 7.78 1.24
C LEU A 24 2.64 9.26 1.11
N ILE A 25 2.46 9.76 -0.11
CA ILE A 25 2.15 11.19 -0.34
C ILE A 25 0.65 11.44 -0.49
N ARG A 26 -0.14 10.41 -0.80
CA ARG A 26 -1.59 10.54 -0.96
C ARG A 26 -2.31 9.22 -0.74
N VAL A 27 -3.50 9.30 -0.16
CA VAL A 27 -4.45 8.19 -0.06
C VAL A 27 -5.77 8.68 -0.67
N GLN A 28 -6.32 7.90 -1.58
CA GLN A 28 -7.61 8.16 -2.18
C GLN A 28 -8.51 6.94 -1.98
N SER A 29 -9.70 7.16 -1.44
CA SER A 29 -10.75 6.14 -1.32
C SER A 29 -11.82 6.34 -2.38
N ASP A 30 -12.65 5.32 -2.61
CA ASP A 30 -13.79 5.36 -3.54
C ASP A 30 -13.38 5.59 -5.02
N ILE A 31 -12.21 5.11 -5.45
CA ILE A 31 -11.74 5.26 -6.83
C ILE A 31 -12.37 4.20 -7.75
N GLY A 32 -13.02 4.68 -8.81
CA GLY A 32 -13.60 3.87 -9.88
C GLY A 32 -14.90 3.14 -9.49
N ILE A 33 -15.40 2.29 -10.40
CA ILE A 33 -16.67 1.58 -10.23
C ILE A 33 -16.65 0.63 -9.02
N ASN A 34 -15.46 0.14 -8.66
CA ASN A 34 -15.26 -0.81 -7.57
C ASN A 34 -14.98 -0.14 -6.22
N LYS A 35 -15.01 1.20 -6.13
CA LYS A 35 -14.72 1.95 -4.90
C LYS A 35 -13.42 1.52 -4.24
N ALA A 36 -12.40 1.27 -5.07
CA ALA A 36 -11.13 0.77 -4.58
C ALA A 36 -10.34 1.91 -3.90
N MET A 37 -9.44 1.54 -2.99
CA MET A 37 -8.51 2.51 -2.40
C MET A 37 -7.26 2.58 -3.28
N LEU A 38 -6.67 3.76 -3.38
CA LEU A 38 -5.49 4.04 -4.18
C LEU A 38 -4.48 4.79 -3.32
N TYR A 39 -3.30 4.20 -3.17
CA TYR A 39 -2.21 4.73 -2.37
C TYR A 39 -1.11 5.23 -3.28
N THR A 40 -0.85 6.52 -3.24
CA THR A 40 0.22 7.14 -4.03
C THR A 40 1.48 7.23 -3.18
N ILE A 41 2.51 6.51 -3.61
CA ILE A 41 3.79 6.36 -2.93
C ILE A 41 4.87 7.02 -3.78
N GLU A 42 5.55 8.01 -3.24
CA GLU A 42 6.70 8.64 -3.86
C GLU A 42 7.95 7.81 -3.58
N THR A 43 8.47 7.14 -4.60
CA THR A 43 9.73 6.40 -4.52
C THR A 43 10.86 7.23 -5.12
N LEU A 44 12.10 6.80 -4.93
CA LEU A 44 13.28 7.44 -5.54
C LEU A 44 13.24 7.42 -7.09
N GLU A 45 12.52 6.47 -7.68
CA GLU A 45 12.36 6.34 -9.14
C GLU A 45 11.21 7.19 -9.68
N GLY A 46 10.34 7.70 -8.80
CA GLY A 46 9.16 8.45 -9.16
C GLY A 46 7.92 8.06 -8.35
N VAL A 47 6.80 8.67 -8.70
CA VAL A 47 5.52 8.44 -8.02
C VAL A 47 4.88 7.15 -8.54
N LYS A 48 4.60 6.22 -7.61
CA LYS A 48 3.93 4.95 -7.89
C LYS A 48 2.57 4.87 -7.22
N ASP A 49 1.55 4.47 -7.96
CA ASP A 49 0.21 4.22 -7.44
C ASP A 49 0.02 2.75 -7.11
N VAL A 50 -0.43 2.46 -5.90
CA VAL A 50 -0.71 1.12 -5.41
C VAL A 50 -2.20 0.96 -5.19
N TRP A 51 -2.79 0.00 -5.89
CA TRP A 51 -4.17 -0.39 -5.65
C TRP A 51 -4.31 -1.09 -4.31
N GLY A 52 -5.22 -0.57 -3.49
CA GLY A 52 -5.67 -1.14 -2.25
C GLY A 52 -6.23 -2.55 -2.43
N ALA A 53 -6.11 -3.32 -1.36
CA ALA A 53 -6.62 -4.67 -1.24
C ALA A 53 -6.99 -4.87 0.22
N THR A 54 -7.97 -5.72 0.53
CA THR A 54 -8.50 -5.86 1.89
C THR A 54 -7.43 -5.96 2.99
N ILE A 55 -6.34 -6.72 2.77
CA ILE A 55 -5.23 -6.86 3.74
C ILE A 55 -4.28 -5.65 3.71
N LEU A 56 -4.11 -5.02 2.55
CA LEU A 56 -3.29 -3.83 2.40
C LEU A 56 -3.97 -2.62 3.05
N ASP A 57 -5.27 -2.47 2.85
CA ASP A 57 -6.13 -1.45 3.42
C ASP A 57 -6.09 -1.45 4.95
N ASP A 58 -6.27 -2.62 5.56
CA ASP A 58 -6.22 -2.79 7.02
C ASP A 58 -4.87 -2.34 7.61
N ARG A 59 -3.77 -2.60 6.89
CA ARG A 59 -2.42 -2.18 7.30
C ARG A 59 -2.16 -0.71 7.04
N MET A 60 -2.60 -0.20 5.89
CA MET A 60 -2.49 1.20 5.50
C MET A 60 -3.33 2.12 6.38
N ALA A 61 -4.41 1.62 6.98
CA ALA A 61 -5.21 2.37 7.95
C ALA A 61 -4.40 2.80 9.20
N LEU A 62 -3.27 2.15 9.47
CA LEU A 62 -2.36 2.48 10.57
C LEU A 62 -1.25 3.47 10.16
N ILE A 63 -1.21 3.87 8.90
CA ILE A 63 -0.15 4.66 8.29
C ILE A 63 -0.71 6.03 7.92
N ASN A 64 0.06 7.10 8.17
CA ASN A 64 -0.32 8.45 7.80
C ASN A 64 0.40 8.89 6.52
N VAL A 65 -0.23 9.82 5.80
CA VAL A 65 0.44 10.53 4.70
C VAL A 65 1.67 11.26 5.25
N GLY A 66 2.80 11.10 4.58
CA GLY A 66 4.12 11.57 4.99
C GLY A 66 5.03 10.47 5.55
N ASP A 67 4.47 9.29 5.88
CA ASP A 67 5.28 8.18 6.37
C ASP A 67 6.03 7.46 5.26
N LYS A 68 7.27 7.08 5.56
CA LYS A 68 8.03 6.18 4.71
C LYS A 68 7.55 4.75 4.94
N ILE A 69 7.03 4.12 3.90
CA ILE A 69 6.51 2.76 3.94
C ILE A 69 7.20 1.85 2.93
N LYS A 70 7.21 0.57 3.24
CA LYS A 70 7.67 -0.51 2.38
C LYS A 70 6.61 -1.60 2.30
N ILE A 71 6.04 -1.79 1.12
CA ILE A 71 5.06 -2.82 0.83
C ILE A 71 5.78 -3.93 0.07
N THR A 72 5.79 -5.14 0.62
CA THR A 72 6.38 -6.33 -0.01
C THR A 72 5.28 -7.35 -0.27
N TYR A 73 5.15 -7.78 -1.51
CA TYR A 73 4.28 -8.88 -1.89
C TYR A 73 4.94 -10.22 -1.52
N LYS A 74 4.39 -10.89 -0.52
CA LYS A 74 4.86 -12.21 -0.04
C LYS A 74 4.16 -13.38 -0.73
N GLY A 75 3.45 -13.12 -1.83
CA GLY A 75 2.74 -14.16 -2.55
C GLY A 75 1.43 -14.59 -1.94
N LYS A 76 1.12 -15.86 -2.08
CA LYS A 76 -0.12 -16.47 -1.61
C LYS A 76 0.14 -17.20 -0.29
N ALA A 77 -0.79 -17.09 0.66
CA ALA A 77 -0.70 -17.83 1.91
C ALA A 77 -0.61 -19.34 1.62
N LYS A 78 0.43 -19.99 2.19
CA LYS A 78 0.63 -21.45 2.07
C LYS A 78 -0.51 -22.25 2.69
N GLU A 79 -1.21 -21.67 3.66
CA GLU A 79 -2.37 -22.27 4.33
C GLU A 79 -3.67 -21.69 3.79
N ALA A 80 -4.17 -22.28 2.71
CA ALA A 80 -5.58 -22.14 2.36
C ALA A 80 -6.39 -22.97 3.38
N LYS A 81 -7.17 -22.32 4.25
CA LYS A 81 -8.20 -23.04 5.03
C LYS A 81 -9.09 -23.79 4.03
N LYS A 82 -9.14 -25.13 4.19
CA LYS A 82 -9.80 -26.12 3.32
C LYS A 82 -11.05 -25.53 2.65
N GLY A 83 -10.97 -25.26 1.34
CA GLY A 83 -12.10 -24.76 0.52
C GLY A 83 -12.12 -23.26 0.19
N LYS A 84 -11.14 -22.45 0.63
CA LYS A 84 -11.04 -21.03 0.24
C LYS A 84 -9.77 -20.75 -0.55
N ASN A 85 -9.86 -19.86 -1.56
CA ASN A 85 -8.69 -19.39 -2.31
C ASN A 85 -7.62 -18.82 -1.36
N PRO A 86 -6.33 -19.09 -1.60
CA PRO A 86 -5.27 -18.61 -0.75
C PRO A 86 -5.22 -17.08 -0.78
N ALA A 87 -5.28 -16.46 0.39
CA ALA A 87 -5.23 -15.01 0.51
C ALA A 87 -3.87 -14.49 0.02
N LYS A 88 -3.88 -13.37 -0.71
CA LYS A 88 -2.67 -12.65 -1.09
C LYS A 88 -2.05 -12.04 0.18
N ILE A 89 -0.82 -12.40 0.50
CA ILE A 89 -0.09 -11.85 1.64
C ILE A 89 0.71 -10.64 1.17
N PHE A 90 0.40 -9.49 1.77
CA PHE A 90 1.20 -8.29 1.68
C PHE A 90 1.86 -8.06 3.03
N LYS A 91 3.15 -7.74 3.05
CA LYS A 91 3.85 -7.23 4.23
C LYS A 91 3.98 -5.73 4.06
N VAL A 92 3.57 -4.95 5.05
CA VAL A 92 3.71 -3.50 5.06
C VAL A 92 4.55 -3.16 6.28
N GLU A 93 5.63 -2.42 6.05
CA GLU A 93 6.57 -1.95 7.06
C GLU A 93 6.58 -0.43 6.98
N VAL A 94 6.56 0.24 8.12
CA VAL A 94 6.63 1.70 8.20
C VAL A 94 7.89 2.08 8.94
N ASP A 95 8.67 2.97 8.36
CA ASP A 95 9.85 3.56 8.98
C ASP A 95 9.39 4.81 9.75
N LYS A 96 8.64 4.56 10.83
CA LYS A 96 8.19 5.61 11.75
C LYS A 96 9.02 5.50 13.01
N GLU A 97 9.65 6.60 13.42
CA GLU A 97 9.91 6.78 14.84
C GLU A 97 8.56 6.58 15.55
N PRO A 98 8.48 5.72 16.58
CA PRO A 98 7.20 5.33 17.15
C PRO A 98 6.51 6.56 17.73
N ILE A 99 5.57 7.15 16.98
CA ILE A 99 4.57 8.00 17.60
C ILE A 99 3.78 7.07 18.53
N PRO A 100 3.83 7.30 19.86
CA PRO A 100 3.10 6.46 20.78
C PRO A 100 1.63 6.56 20.38
N SER A 101 1.06 5.40 20.02
CA SER A 101 -0.38 5.23 19.88
C SER A 101 -1.02 5.84 21.12
N THR A 102 -1.60 7.03 20.98
CA THR A 102 -2.46 7.59 22.01
C THR A 102 -3.66 6.69 22.01
N ALA A 103 -3.64 5.77 22.97
CA ALA A 103 -4.82 5.15 23.52
C ALA A 103 -5.80 6.27 23.87
N ASP A 104 -6.86 6.37 23.10
CA ASP A 104 -8.01 7.22 23.38
C ASP A 104 -9.24 6.39 23.00
N GLN A 105 -10.17 5.99 23.86
CA GLN A 105 -10.41 6.06 25.30
C GLN A 105 -11.30 4.85 25.61
#